data_AF-A0A0C9VV20-F1
#
_entry.id   AF-A0A0C9VV20-F1
#
_cell.length_a   1.000
_cell.length_b   1.000
_cell.length_c   1.000
_cell.angle_alpha   90.00
_cell.angle_beta   90.00
_cell.angle_gamma   90.00
#
_symmetry.space_group_name_H-M   'P 1'
#
loop_
_entity.id
_entity.type
_entity.pdbx_description
1 polymer ?
#
loop_
_entity_poly.entity_id
_entity_poly.type
_entity_poly.pdbx_seq_one_letter_code
_entity_poly.pdbx_strand_id
1 'polypeptide(L)' 'SGLLIYHVYCDMHDTPEHQRCPISPTLLLAFLSSCAGVYSGSALSNYASGIKAWHLLHGLPWQFI' A
#
# COMPACT_ATOMS: atom_id res chain seq x y z
N SER A 1 1.71 -2.11 11.25
CA SER A 1 2.74 -2.86 10.51
C SER A 1 2.59 -2.82 8.99
N GLY A 2 1.40 -2.90 8.40
CA GLY A 2 1.25 -2.91 6.92
C GLY A 2 1.80 -1.69 6.18
N LEU A 3 1.69 -0.50 6.77
CA LEU A 3 2.25 0.72 6.17
C LEU A 3 3.78 0.67 6.06
N LEU A 4 4.45 0.14 7.09
CA LEU A 4 5.90 0.00 7.10
C LEU A 4 6.37 -0.93 5.98
N ILE A 5 5.69 -2.07 5.80
CA ILE A 5 6.03 -3.03 4.73
C ILE A 5 5.78 -2.40 3.36
N TYR A 6 4.71 -1.61 3.21
CA TYR A 6 4.47 -0.84 1.97
C TYR A 6 5.61 0.15 1.68
N HIS A 7 6.07 0.91 2.67
CA HIS A 7 7.19 1.84 2.48
C HIS A 7 8.49 1.10 2.12
N VAL A 8 8.79 -0.02 2.79
CA VAL A 8 9.95 -0.86 2.45
C VAL A 8 9.84 -1.39 1.02
N TYR A 9 8.65 -1.84 0.60
CA TYR A 9 8.40 -2.26 -0.78
C TYR A 9 8.65 -1.10 -1.77
N CYS A 10 8.14 0.10 -1.48
CA CYS A 10 8.38 1.28 -2.31
C CYS A 10 9.86 1.66 -2.36
N ASP A 11 10.60 1.55 -1.26
CA ASP A 11 12.05 1.81 -1.22
C ASP A 11 12.81 0.80 -2.09
N MET A 12 12.43 -0.48 -2.04
CA MET A 12 13.03 -1.53 -2.89
C MET A 12 12.75 -1.34 -4.38
N HIS A 13 11.61 -0.74 -4.72
CA HIS A 13 11.18 -0.49 -6.10
C HIS A 13 11.49 0.93 -6.59
N ASP A 14 12.30 1.71 -5.87
CA ASP A 14 12.65 3.10 -6.19
C ASP A 14 11.41 3.95 -6.49
N THR A 15 10.29 3.67 -5.79
CA THR A 15 9.06 4.45 -5.94
C THR A 15 9.23 5.73 -5.13
N PRO A 16 9.29 6.91 -5.76
CA PRO A 16 9.52 8.16 -5.05
C PRO A 16 8.30 8.51 -4.19
N GLU A 17 8.51 9.24 -3.09
CA GLU A 17 7.47 9.52 -2.08
C GLU A 17 6.20 10.16 -2.67
N HIS A 18 6.36 11.04 -3.66
CA HIS A 18 5.25 11.68 -4.38
C HIS A 18 4.39 10.71 -5.21
N GLN A 19 4.88 9.51 -5.51
CA GLN A 19 4.13 8.43 -6.17
C GLN A 19 3.57 7.41 -5.17
N ARG A 20 3.97 7.49 -3.89
CA ARG A 20 3.44 6.61 -2.83
C ARG A 20 2.06 7.06 -2.39
N CYS A 21 1.75 8.36 -2.50
CA CYS A 21 0.48 8.97 -2.16
C CYS A 21 0.15 10.13 -3.13
N PRO A 22 -0.97 10.10 -3.88
CA PRO A 22 -1.95 9.02 -3.93
C PRO A 22 -1.39 7.76 -4.61
N ILE A 23 -1.60 6.60 -3.98
CA ILE A 23 -1.18 5.30 -4.51
C ILE A 23 -1.93 5.00 -5.82
N SER A 24 -1.21 4.52 -6.84
CA SER A 24 -1.86 4.02 -8.05
C SER A 24 -2.48 2.64 -7.81
N PRO A 25 -3.61 2.28 -8.46
CA PRO A 25 -4.21 0.95 -8.33
C PRO A 25 -3.23 -0.18 -8.69
N THR A 26 -2.40 0.05 -9.72
CA THR A 26 -1.35 -0.87 -10.13
C THR A 26 -0.31 -1.10 -9.04
N LEU A 27 0.12 -0.03 -8.35
CA LEU A 27 1.09 -0.13 -7.26
C LEU A 27 0.50 -0.88 -6.06
N LEU A 28 -0.77 -0.63 -5.70
CA LEU A 28 -1.42 -1.38 -4.62
C LEU A 28 -1.54 -2.87 -4.97
N LEU A 29 -1.96 -3.20 -6.20
CA LEU A 29 -2.07 -4.57 -6.65
C LEU A 29 -0.71 -5.26 -6.68
N ALA A 30 0.33 -4.60 -7.21
CA ALA A 30 1.69 -5.13 -7.23
C ALA A 30 2.21 -5.44 -5.82
N PHE A 31 1.98 -4.54 -4.87
CA PHE A 31 2.32 -4.75 -3.46
C PHE A 31 1.54 -5.91 -2.82
N LEU A 32 0.22 -5.98 -3.03
CA LEU A 32 -0.59 -7.07 -2.47
C LEU A 32 -0.22 -8.41 -3.10
N SER A 33 0.07 -8.44 -4.40
CA SER A 33 0.56 -9.62 -5.12
C SER A 33 1.93 -10.07 -4.65
N SER A 34 2.86 -9.15 -4.33
CA SER A 34 4.17 -9.52 -3.78
C SER A 34 4.06 -10.11 -2.37
N CYS A 35 3.03 -9.74 -1.63
CA CYS A 35 2.75 -10.28 -0.29
C CYS A 35 1.89 -11.56 -0.34
N ALA A 36 1.20 -11.82 -1.45
CA ALA A 36 0.35 -13.00 -1.63
C ALA A 36 1.21 -14.28 -1.62
N GLY A 37 0.78 -15.27 -0.83
CA GLY A 37 1.51 -16.54 -0.66
C GLY A 37 2.55 -16.52 0.47
N VAL A 38 3.00 -15.34 0.91
CA VAL A 38 3.87 -15.19 2.10
C VAL A 38 3.04 -14.87 3.35
N TYR A 39 1.98 -14.08 3.19
CA TYR A 39 1.09 -13.66 4.27
C TYR A 39 -0.34 -14.19 4.08
N SER A 40 -1.09 -14.32 5.19
CA SER A 40 -2.50 -14.68 5.13
C SER A 40 -3.34 -13.60 4.45
N GLY A 41 -4.49 -13.99 3.87
CA GLY A 41 -5.44 -13.02 3.30
C GLY A 41 -5.90 -11.96 4.31
N SER A 42 -6.04 -12.34 5.58
CA SER A 42 -6.36 -11.39 6.66
C SER A 42 -5.26 -10.34 6.89
N ALA A 43 -3.99 -10.71 6.74
CA ALA A 43 -2.88 -9.77 6.84
C ALA A 43 -2.87 -8.78 5.67
N LEU A 44 -3.13 -9.26 4.45
CA LEU A 44 -3.26 -8.41 3.25
C LEU A 44 -4.38 -7.36 3.41
N SER A 45 -5.56 -7.78 3.90
CA SER A 45 -6.67 -6.87 4.20
C SER A 45 -6.30 -5.82 5.25
N ASN A 46 -5.54 -6.21 6.28
CA ASN A 46 -5.05 -5.27 7.29
C ASN A 46 -4.03 -4.28 6.70
N TYR A 47 -3.21 -4.71 5.74
CA TYR A 47 -2.26 -3.83 5.06
C TYR A 47 -2.98 -2.80 4.19
N ALA A 48 -3.94 -3.24 3.36
CA ALA A 48 -4.78 -2.34 2.57
C ALA A 48 -5.52 -1.33 3.45
N SER A 49 -6.05 -1.76 4.58
CA SER A 49 -6.73 -0.89 5.55
C SER A 49 -5.78 0.16 6.16
N GLY A 50 -4.53 -0.23 6.45
CA GLY A 50 -3.49 0.69 6.93
C GLY A 50 -3.12 1.75 5.88
N ILE A 51 -2.94 1.35 4.62
CA ILE A 51 -2.64 2.28 3.52
C ILE A 51 -3.83 3.24 3.30
N LYS A 52 -5.07 2.75 3.38
CA LYS A 52 -6.28 3.58 3.31
C LYS A 52 -6.33 4.61 4.43
N ALA A 53 -6.07 4.19 5.67
CA ALA A 53 -6.04 5.11 6.82
C ALA A 53 -4.99 6.21 6.64
N TRP A 54 -3.82 5.87 6.09
CA TRP A 54 -2.78 6.84 5.78
C TRP A 54 -3.22 7.86 4.71
N HIS A 55 -3.90 7.42 3.65
CA HIS A 55 -4.46 8.35 2.66
C HIS A 55 -5.48 9.31 3.28
N LEU A 56 -6.36 8.80 4.15
CA LEU A 56 -7.33 9.62 4.87
C LEU A 56 -6.65 10.65 5.78
N LEU A 57 -5.60 10.27 6.50
CA LEU A 57 -4.83 11.18 7.36
C LEU A 57 -4.15 12.30 6.57
N HIS A 58 -3.69 12.02 5.36
CA HIS A 58 -3.06 13.01 4.49
C HIS A 58 -4.07 13.82 3.66
N GLY A 59 -5.38 13.57 3.82
CA GLY A 59 -6.43 14.26 3.05
C GLY A 59 -6.40 13.94 1.55
N LEU A 60 -5.74 12.83 1.18
CA LEU A 60 -5.59 12.42 -0.20
C LEU A 60 -6.73 11.47 -0.60
N PRO A 61 -7.27 11.60 -1.82
CA PRO A 61 -8.36 10.75 -2.26
C PRO A 61 -7.89 9.30 -2.34
N TRP A 62 -8.59 8.42 -1.63
CA TRP A 62 -8.49 6.97 -1.83
C TRP A 62 -9.22 6.66 -3.15
N GLN A 63 -8.52 6.66 -4.27
CA GLN A 63 -9.12 6.44 -5.61
C GLN A 63 -9.49 4.98 -5.90
N PHE A 64 -9.95 4.26 -4.88
CA PHE A 64 -10.58 2.96 -5.05
C PHE A 64 -12.10 3.15 -4.97
N ILE A 65 -12.75 2.93 -6.10
CA ILE A 65 -14.18 2.64 -6.20
C ILE A 65 -14.45 1.29 -5.52
#